data_AF-A0A229W213-F1
#
_entry.id   AF-A0A229W213-F1
#
_cell.length_a   1.000
_cell.length_b   1.000
_cell.length_c   1.000
_cell.angle_alpha   90.00
_cell.angle_beta   90.00
_cell.angle_gamma   90.00
#
_symmetry.space_group_name_H-M   'P 1'
#
loop_
_entity.id
_entity.type
_entity.pdbx_description
1 polymer ?
#
loop_
_entity_poly.entity_id
_entity_poly.type
_entity_poly.pdbx_seq_one_letter_code
_entity_poly.pdbx_strand_id
1 'polypeptide(L)'
;MKTSYRLIGLFWDHRPESSLSLEPIDYDPLYLEAGHPDCLFDFAGKHRYITLTELLSVDSQHAADSLSAKLTGSTGIAVIYDFNPTFQGSTACLFFRHRVKQALKLLEDMVPDVSVKLMKAPELGLAA
;
A
#
# COMPACT_ATOMS: atom_id res chain seq x y z
N MET A 1 18.78 -26.19 8.51
CA MET A 1 18.81 -25.09 7.53
C MET A 1 18.81 -23.78 8.30
N LYS A 2 19.88 -22.99 8.23
CA LYS A 2 19.91 -21.65 8.85
C LYS A 2 19.06 -20.73 7.97
N THR A 3 17.84 -20.45 8.40
CA THR A 3 17.06 -19.34 7.85
C THR A 3 17.86 -18.06 8.10
N SER A 4 18.48 -17.53 7.05
CA SER A 4 19.10 -16.22 7.09
C SER A 4 18.07 -15.24 7.64
N TYR A 5 18.41 -14.53 8.72
CA TYR A 5 17.58 -13.43 9.22
C TYR A 5 17.36 -12.45 8.06
N ARG A 6 16.18 -12.52 7.43
CA ARG A 6 15.75 -11.49 6.49
C ARG A 6 15.33 -10.32 7.35
N LEU A 7 16.15 -9.26 7.34
CA LEU A 7 15.74 -7.97 7.87
C LEU A 7 14.47 -7.56 7.14
N ILE A 8 13.42 -7.25 7.90
CA ILE A 8 12.21 -6.63 7.38
C ILE A 8 12.65 -5.37 6.62
N GLY A 9 12.46 -5.41 5.31
CA GLY A 9 12.76 -4.31 4.41
C GLY A 9 14.12 -4.29 3.70
N LEU A 10 14.86 -5.41 3.68
CA LEU A 10 16.03 -5.55 2.80
C LEU A 10 15.66 -5.33 1.31
N PHE A 11 14.43 -5.68 0.91
CA PHE A 11 13.92 -5.43 -0.44
C PHE A 11 13.79 -3.93 -0.78
N TRP A 12 13.64 -3.09 0.25
CA TRP A 12 13.41 -1.65 0.13
C TRP A 12 14.70 -0.83 0.25
N ASP A 13 15.82 -1.45 0.63
CA ASP A 13 17.08 -0.74 0.80
C ASP A 13 17.52 -0.08 -0.52
N HIS A 14 17.89 1.20 -0.44
CA HIS A 14 18.27 2.06 -1.57
C HIS A 14 17.17 2.32 -2.62
N ARG A 15 15.92 1.92 -2.38
CA ARG A 15 14.81 2.30 -3.26
C ARG A 15 14.53 3.80 -3.14
N PRO A 16 14.17 4.48 -4.25
CA PRO A 16 13.72 5.85 -4.21
C PRO A 16 12.44 5.98 -3.38
N GLU A 17 12.19 7.19 -2.91
CA GLU A 17 10.98 7.52 -2.15
C GLU A 17 9.94 8.18 -3.06
N SER A 18 8.66 7.90 -2.78
CA SER A 18 7.56 8.60 -3.43
C SER A 18 7.48 10.03 -2.90
N SER A 19 7.06 10.94 -3.78
CA SER A 19 6.72 12.33 -3.44
C SER A 19 5.32 12.47 -2.82
N LEU A 20 4.55 11.38 -2.72
CA LEU A 20 3.19 11.38 -2.19
C LEU A 20 3.17 11.81 -0.72
N SER A 21 2.19 12.65 -0.38
CA SER A 21 1.97 13.09 1.00
C SER A 21 1.50 11.91 1.86
N LEU A 22 2.07 11.75 3.05
CA LEU A 22 1.64 10.74 4.01
C LEU A 22 0.41 11.18 4.84
N GLU A 23 -0.25 12.27 4.44
CA GLU A 23 -1.51 12.70 5.04
C GLU A 23 -2.66 11.98 4.33
N PRO A 24 -3.32 11.00 4.98
CA PRO A 24 -4.37 10.22 4.34
C PRO A 24 -5.65 11.05 4.17
N ILE A 25 -6.26 10.96 2.98
CA ILE A 25 -7.61 11.49 2.73
C ILE A 25 -8.68 10.57 3.33
N ASP A 26 -9.94 11.01 3.34
CA ASP A 26 -11.03 10.17 3.85
C ASP A 26 -11.28 8.93 2.99
N TYR A 27 -11.78 7.86 3.63
CA TYR A 27 -12.06 6.59 2.98
C TYR A 27 -13.19 6.72 1.93
N ASP A 28 -12.96 6.15 0.75
CA ASP A 28 -13.94 6.09 -0.34
C ASP A 28 -14.41 4.63 -0.55
N PRO A 29 -15.69 4.31 -0.29
CA PRO A 29 -16.21 2.95 -0.40
C PRO A 29 -16.30 2.43 -1.84
N LEU A 30 -16.07 3.27 -2.85
CA LEU A 30 -16.01 2.84 -4.25
C LEU A 30 -14.73 2.08 -4.59
N TYR A 31 -13.71 2.18 -3.73
CA TYR A 31 -12.49 1.40 -3.86
C TYR A 31 -12.74 0.02 -3.25
N LEU A 32 -12.59 -1.02 -4.07
CA LEU A 32 -12.73 -2.42 -3.64
C LEU A 32 -11.38 -3.06 -3.39
N GLU A 33 -11.31 -4.15 -2.64
CA GLU A 33 -10.02 -4.81 -2.34
C GLU A 33 -9.30 -5.27 -3.62
N ALA A 34 -7.97 -5.19 -3.65
CA ALA A 34 -7.18 -5.67 -4.79
C ALA A 34 -7.42 -7.16 -5.04
N GLY A 35 -7.67 -7.51 -6.31
CA GLY A 35 -8.08 -8.87 -6.70
C GLY A 35 -9.58 -9.15 -6.55
N HIS A 36 -10.39 -8.19 -6.09
CA HIS A 36 -11.85 -8.33 -6.11
C HIS A 36 -12.36 -8.57 -7.55
N PRO A 37 -13.24 -9.57 -7.77
CA PRO A 37 -13.84 -9.84 -9.08
C PRO A 37 -14.55 -8.62 -9.66
N ASP A 38 -14.65 -8.56 -10.99
CA ASP A 38 -15.31 -7.46 -11.68
C ASP A 38 -16.78 -7.33 -11.28
N CYS A 39 -17.22 -6.11 -11.02
CA CYS A 39 -18.58 -5.83 -10.56
C CYS A 39 -19.15 -4.51 -11.12
N LEU A 40 -20.39 -4.19 -10.76
CA LEU A 40 -21.09 -2.99 -11.25
C LEU A 40 -20.40 -1.67 -10.88
N PHE A 41 -19.65 -1.63 -9.78
CA PHE A 41 -18.88 -0.44 -9.38
C PHE A 41 -17.71 -0.15 -10.32
N ASP A 42 -17.28 -1.13 -11.12
CA ASP A 42 -16.19 -0.98 -12.09
C ASP A 42 -16.62 -0.32 -13.39
N PHE A 43 -17.92 -0.01 -13.54
CA PHE A 43 -18.47 0.57 -14.76
C PHE A 43 -17.79 1.88 -15.17
N ALA A 44 -17.37 2.69 -14.19
CA ALA A 44 -16.65 3.95 -14.40
C ALA A 44 -15.12 3.82 -14.27
N GLY A 45 -14.60 2.59 -14.28
CA GLY A 45 -13.20 2.28 -14.05
C GLY A 45 -13.01 1.43 -12.79
N LYS A 46 -12.00 0.55 -12.85
CA LYS A 46 -11.67 -0.35 -11.74
C LYS A 46 -10.89 0.41 -10.66
N HIS A 47 -11.54 0.69 -9.54
CA HIS A 47 -10.91 1.30 -8.38
C HIS A 47 -10.59 0.23 -7.34
N ARG A 48 -9.31 0.10 -6.98
CA ARG A 48 -8.84 -0.96 -6.07
C ARG A 48 -8.07 -0.38 -4.89
N TYR A 49 -8.18 -1.00 -3.72
CA TYR A 49 -7.35 -0.65 -2.57
C TYR A 49 -6.49 -1.81 -2.12
N ILE A 50 -5.37 -1.47 -1.48
CA ILE A 50 -4.51 -2.38 -0.71
C ILE A 50 -4.25 -1.75 0.65
N THR A 51 -3.98 -2.54 1.67
CA THR A 51 -3.59 -1.98 2.97
C THR A 51 -2.12 -1.60 2.98
N LEU A 52 -1.76 -0.62 3.82
CA LEU A 52 -0.36 -0.24 4.02
C LEU A 52 0.40 -1.42 4.62
N THR A 53 -0.22 -2.18 5.53
CA THR A 53 0.38 -3.41 6.07
C THR A 53 0.67 -4.46 5.00
N GLU A 54 -0.26 -4.70 4.06
CA GLU A 54 -0.02 -5.63 2.93
C GLU A 54 1.14 -5.15 2.06
N LEU A 55 1.15 -3.86 1.72
CA LEU A 55 2.20 -3.27 0.90
C LEU A 55 3.58 -3.33 1.58
N LEU A 56 3.66 -3.03 2.87
CA LEU A 56 4.89 -3.14 3.66
C LEU A 56 5.38 -4.59 3.83
N SER A 57 4.47 -5.57 3.69
CA SER A 57 4.79 -7.00 3.78
C SER A 57 5.39 -7.56 2.47
N VAL A 58 5.42 -6.77 1.39
CA VAL A 58 6.10 -7.17 0.15
C VAL A 58 7.61 -7.22 0.39
N ASP A 59 8.17 -8.43 0.42
CA ASP A 59 9.56 -8.68 0.82
C ASP A 59 10.43 -9.24 -0.33
N SER A 60 9.85 -9.40 -1.52
CA SER A 60 10.47 -10.08 -2.65
C SER A 60 9.85 -9.64 -3.97
N GLN A 61 10.60 -9.82 -5.06
CA GLN A 61 10.11 -9.51 -6.40
C GLN A 61 8.87 -10.34 -6.77
N HIS A 62 8.83 -11.62 -6.40
CA HIS A 62 7.67 -12.47 -6.64
C HIS A 62 6.40 -11.95 -5.93
N ALA A 63 6.53 -11.46 -4.69
CA ALA A 63 5.42 -10.84 -3.97
C ALA A 63 4.95 -9.55 -4.66
N ALA A 64 5.89 -8.74 -5.15
CA ALA A 64 5.59 -7.55 -5.94
C ALA A 64 4.85 -7.91 -7.25
N ASP A 65 5.32 -8.91 -7.99
CA ASP A 65 4.70 -9.36 -9.24
C ASP A 65 3.27 -9.88 -8.99
N SER A 66 3.07 -10.62 -7.90
CA SER A 66 1.75 -11.12 -7.48
C SER A 66 0.80 -9.97 -7.14
N LEU A 67 1.30 -8.93 -6.46
CA LEU A 67 0.53 -7.72 -6.15
C LEU A 67 0.19 -6.92 -7.42
N SER A 68 1.14 -6.80 -8.36
CA SER A 68 0.90 -6.16 -9.66
C SER A 68 -0.23 -6.85 -10.43
N ALA A 69 -0.26 -8.18 -10.42
CA ALA A 69 -1.33 -8.96 -11.06
C ALA A 69 -2.71 -8.65 -10.46
N LYS A 70 -2.83 -8.51 -9.13
CA LYS A 70 -4.09 -8.14 -8.46
C LYS A 70 -4.59 -6.73 -8.82
N LEU A 71 -3.67 -5.84 -9.19
CA LEU A 71 -3.94 -4.43 -9.48
C LEU A 71 -4.08 -4.14 -10.97
N THR A 72 -3.87 -5.15 -11.82
CA THR A 72 -3.88 -5.01 -13.27
C THR A 72 -5.23 -4.50 -13.78
N GLY A 73 -5.18 -3.47 -14.63
CA GLY A 73 -6.38 -2.84 -15.21
C GLY A 73 -7.11 -1.88 -14.27
N SER A 74 -6.56 -1.59 -13.09
CA SER A 74 -7.10 -0.55 -12.20
C SER A 74 -6.86 0.85 -12.78
N THR A 75 -7.86 1.72 -12.70
CA THR A 75 -7.77 3.13 -13.11
C THR A 75 -7.45 4.06 -11.93
N GLY A 76 -7.67 3.60 -10.71
CA GLY A 76 -7.23 4.27 -9.50
C GLY A 76 -6.93 3.27 -8.39
N ILE A 77 -5.86 3.54 -7.64
CA ILE A 77 -5.42 2.69 -6.54
C ILE A 77 -5.36 3.51 -5.25
N ALA A 78 -5.96 2.97 -4.20
CA ALA A 78 -5.85 3.50 -2.85
C ALA A 78 -4.95 2.63 -1.99
N VAL A 79 -4.12 3.25 -1.15
CA VAL A 79 -3.44 2.59 -0.05
C VAL A 79 -4.16 2.97 1.23
N ILE A 80 -4.73 1.99 1.92
CA ILE A 80 -5.41 2.18 3.19
C ILE A 80 -4.37 2.28 4.29
N TYR A 81 -4.30 3.43 4.96
CA TYR A 81 -3.44 3.67 6.10
C TYR A 81 -4.02 3.00 7.36
N ASP A 82 -3.84 1.69 7.44
CA ASP A 82 -4.35 0.80 8.50
C ASP A 82 -3.40 0.65 9.69
N PHE A 83 -2.16 1.15 9.57
CA PHE A 83 -1.14 1.02 10.59
C PHE A 83 -0.47 2.36 10.91
N ASN A 84 -0.45 2.69 12.20
CA ASN A 84 0.32 3.80 12.73
C ASN A 84 1.22 3.30 13.87
N PRO A 85 2.56 3.41 13.76
CA PRO A 85 3.46 2.98 14.82
C PRO A 85 3.20 3.77 16.11
N THR A 86 3.08 3.06 17.23
CA THR A 86 2.88 3.65 18.57
C THR A 86 4.18 4.10 19.25
N PHE A 87 5.33 3.89 18.59
CA PHE A 87 6.64 4.21 19.14
C PHE A 87 6.85 5.72 19.23
N GLN A 88 7.38 6.19 20.37
CA GLN A 88 7.61 7.62 20.63
C GLN A 88 9.01 8.12 20.19
N GLY A 89 9.85 7.26 19.62
CA GLY A 89 11.20 7.61 19.20
C GLY A 89 11.23 8.31 17.84
N SER A 90 11.82 9.50 17.76
CA SER A 90 11.93 10.29 16.51
C SER A 90 12.59 9.51 15.37
N THR A 91 13.65 8.74 15.66
CA THR A 91 14.33 7.88 14.67
C THR A 91 13.43 6.77 14.14
N ALA A 92 12.65 6.12 15.00
CA ALA A 92 11.74 5.04 14.59
C ALA A 92 10.62 5.60 13.70
N CYS A 93 10.07 6.75 14.05
CA CYS A 93 9.07 7.44 13.23
C CYS A 93 9.62 7.87 11.87
N LEU A 94 10.83 8.43 11.83
CA LEU A 94 11.51 8.77 10.58
C LEU A 94 11.74 7.53 9.72
N PHE A 95 12.31 6.47 10.29
CA PHE A 95 12.53 5.21 9.58
C PHE A 95 11.22 4.66 8.99
N PHE A 96 10.15 4.62 9.78
CA PHE A 96 8.85 4.19 9.29
C PHE A 96 8.34 5.05 8.13
N ARG A 97 8.42 6.39 8.25
CA ARG A 97 8.01 7.30 7.17
C ARG A 97 8.79 7.06 5.88
N HIS A 98 10.10 6.85 5.97
CA HIS A 98 10.94 6.50 4.81
C HIS A 98 10.49 5.18 4.20
N ARG A 99 10.23 4.15 5.02
CA ARG A 99 9.75 2.84 4.53
C ARG A 99 8.39 2.94 3.84
N VAL A 100 7.44 3.68 4.39
CA VAL A 100 6.13 3.89 3.73
C VAL A 100 6.32 4.57 2.38
N LYS A 101 7.17 5.59 2.29
CA LYS A 101 7.44 6.27 1.01
C LYS A 101 8.11 5.38 -0.03
N GLN A 102 9.05 4.53 0.38
CA GLN A 102 9.66 3.55 -0.51
C GLN A 102 8.64 2.51 -1.00
N ALA A 103 7.74 2.08 -0.12
CA ALA A 103 6.66 1.17 -0.44
C ALA A 103 5.67 1.78 -1.45
N LEU A 104 5.26 3.03 -1.23
CA LEU A 104 4.44 3.79 -2.17
C LEU A 104 5.14 3.98 -3.52
N LYS A 105 6.46 4.19 -3.52
CA LYS A 105 7.22 4.35 -4.75
C LYS A 105 7.23 3.09 -5.61
N LEU A 106 7.39 1.91 -4.99
CA LEU A 106 7.25 0.66 -5.72
C LEU A 106 5.86 0.52 -6.32
N LEU A 107 4.82 0.86 -5.57
CA LEU A 107 3.46 0.81 -6.08
C LEU A 107 3.30 1.71 -7.32
N GLU A 108 3.78 2.96 -7.26
CA GLU A 108 3.81 3.87 -8.43
C GLU A 108 4.57 3.26 -9.61
N ASP A 109 5.73 2.65 -9.37
CA ASP A 109 6.55 2.02 -10.42
C ASP A 109 5.87 0.77 -11.02
N MET A 110 5.05 0.07 -10.24
CA MET A 110 4.27 -1.10 -10.70
C MET A 110 3.07 -0.70 -11.56
N VAL A 111 2.54 0.51 -11.36
CA VAL A 111 1.33 1.02 -12.02
C VAL A 111 1.51 2.49 -12.46
N PRO A 112 2.44 2.78 -13.39
CA PRO A 112 2.91 4.14 -13.66
C PRO A 112 1.83 5.10 -14.18
N ASP A 113 0.79 4.56 -14.83
CA ASP A 113 -0.29 5.36 -15.43
C ASP A 113 -1.52 5.48 -14.52
N VAL A 114 -1.44 5.00 -13.28
CA VAL A 114 -2.58 4.90 -12.35
C VAL A 114 -2.42 5.88 -11.20
N SER A 115 -3.51 6.58 -10.87
CA SER A 115 -3.51 7.48 -9.71
C SER A 115 -3.41 6.68 -8.41
N VAL A 116 -2.34 6.90 -7.64
CA VAL A 116 -2.15 6.35 -6.30
C VAL A 116 -2.51 7.40 -5.27
N LYS A 117 -3.26 7.02 -4.23
CA LYS A 117 -3.63 7.91 -3.11
C LYS A 117 -3.63 7.16 -1.79
N LEU A 118 -3.36 7.88 -0.71
CA LEU A 118 -3.39 7.35 0.64
C LEU A 118 -4.74 7.69 1.28
N MET A 119 -5.47 6.70 1.76
CA MET A 119 -6.77 6.88 2.42
C MET A 119 -6.71 6.42 3.87
N LYS A 120 -7.56 6.96 4.74
CA LYS A 120 -7.75 6.45 6.09
C LYS A 120 -8.35 5.05 6.03
N ALA A 121 -8.10 4.24 7.05
CA ALA A 121 -8.89 3.05 7.28
C ALA A 121 -10.38 3.42 7.38
N PRO A 122 -11.30 2.58 6.85
CA PRO A 122 -12.71 2.80 7.05
C PRO A 122 -12.97 2.90 8.55
N GLU A 123 -13.71 3.92 8.97
CA GLU A 123 -14.34 3.92 10.28
C GLU A 123 -15.44 2.86 10.22
N LEU A 124 -15.05 1.58 10.30
CA LEU A 124 -15.96 0.55 10.71
C LEU A 124 -16.38 0.95 12.11
N GLY A 125 -17.55 1.59 12.20
CA GLY A 125 -18.21 1.80 13.46
C GLY A 125 -18.14 0.50 14.23
N LEU A 126 -17.67 0.60 15.47
CA LEU A 126 -17.93 -0.38 16.52
C LEU A 126 -19.34 -0.94 16.32
N ALA A 127 -19.43 -2.10 15.69
CA ALA A 127 -20.65 -2.85 15.51
C ALA A 127 -20.48 -4.11 16.35
N ALA A 128 -20.92 -3.95 17.61
CA ALA A 128 -21.06 -4.90 18.72
C ALA A 128 -19.77 -5.36 19.43
#